data_AF-A0A1W9QRR0-F1
#
_entry.id   AF-A0A1W9QRR0-F1
#
_cell.length_a   1.000
_cell.length_b   1.000
_cell.length_c   1.000
_cell.angle_alpha   90.00
_cell.angle_beta   90.00
_cell.angle_gamma   90.00
#
_symmetry.space_group_name_H-M   'P 1'
#
loop_
_entity.id
_entity.type
_entity.pdbx_description
1 polymer ?
#
loop_
_entity_poly.entity_id
_entity_poly.type
_entity_poly.pdbx_seq_one_letter_code
_entity_poly.pdbx_strand_id
1 'polypeptide(L)'
;MYYRLATWYFRFEKKGKISYGASILVSLSQVIILTDILGFFLLEFYEQSERQIVMDKFKPVYIILLLAIAFLNDFRFKNKYDIYKEKWENQSKKEKNLYGLIIFLLLIIPLIFAPIILNLFDYS
;
A
#
# COMPACT_ATOMS: atom_id res chain seq x y z
N MET A 1 -3.85 8.59 3.37
CA MET A 1 -3.91 7.11 3.36
C MET A 1 -4.13 6.53 4.75
N TYR A 2 -3.19 6.75 5.71
CA TYR A 2 -3.29 6.20 7.07
C TYR A 2 -4.64 6.38 7.73
N TYR A 3 -5.12 7.61 7.93
CA TYR A 3 -6.39 7.84 8.61
C TYR A 3 -7.57 7.11 7.96
N ARG A 4 -7.70 7.12 6.63
CA ARG A 4 -8.84 6.50 5.95
C ARG A 4 -8.80 4.98 5.98
N LEU A 5 -7.62 4.40 5.80
CA LEU A 5 -7.42 2.96 5.97
C LEU A 5 -7.67 2.55 7.42
N ALA A 6 -7.23 3.37 8.37
CA ALA A 6 -7.51 3.20 9.78
C ALA A 6 -9.02 3.30 10.04
N THR A 7 -9.73 4.34 9.58
CA THR A 7 -11.20 4.50 9.68
C THR A 7 -11.95 3.34 9.05
N TRP A 8 -11.51 2.85 7.89
CA TRP A 8 -12.09 1.66 7.27
C TRP A 8 -11.87 0.43 8.14
N TYR A 9 -10.64 0.18 8.59
CA TYR A 9 -10.30 -0.89 9.53
C TYR A 9 -11.09 -0.82 10.84
N PHE A 10 -11.31 0.38 11.38
CA PHE A 10 -12.11 0.63 12.58
C PHE A 10 -13.59 0.26 12.43
N ARG A 11 -14.12 0.20 11.19
CA ARG A 11 -15.48 -0.33 10.98
C ARG A 11 -15.57 -1.83 11.25
N PHE A 12 -14.44 -2.54 11.13
CA PHE A 12 -14.37 -3.99 11.26
C PHE A 12 -13.75 -4.46 12.58
N GLU A 13 -12.96 -3.61 13.24
CA GLU A 13 -12.29 -3.95 14.49
C GLU A 13 -13.11 -3.49 15.72
N LYS A 14 -13.62 -4.44 16.51
CA LYS A 14 -14.51 -4.14 17.66
C LYS A 14 -13.81 -3.83 18.99
N LYS A 15 -12.54 -4.25 19.21
CA LYS A 15 -11.87 -4.17 20.55
C LYS A 15 -10.32 -4.14 20.57
N GLY A 16 -9.61 -3.91 19.46
CA GLY A 16 -8.14 -4.13 19.37
C GLY A 16 -7.25 -2.88 19.58
N LYS A 17 -5.93 -3.10 19.78
CA LYS A 17 -4.88 -2.06 19.85
C LYS A 17 -4.77 -1.29 18.52
N ILE A 18 -5.68 -0.32 18.40
CA ILE A 18 -5.97 0.72 17.40
C ILE A 18 -4.82 1.09 16.43
N SER A 19 -3.59 1.21 16.94
CA SER A 19 -2.42 1.71 16.21
C SER A 19 -1.81 0.69 15.23
N TYR A 20 -1.84 -0.60 15.57
CA TYR A 20 -1.02 -1.60 14.87
C TYR A 20 -1.67 -2.06 13.56
N GLY A 21 -2.95 -2.46 13.57
CA GLY A 21 -3.61 -2.98 12.38
C GLY A 21 -3.74 -1.95 11.25
N ALA A 22 -4.02 -0.69 11.58
CA ALA A 22 -4.03 0.41 10.61
C ALA A 22 -2.65 0.66 9.98
N SER A 23 -1.58 0.58 10.77
CA SER A 23 -0.20 0.76 10.30
C SER A 23 0.23 -0.40 9.40
N ILE A 24 -0.19 -1.63 9.72
CA ILE A 24 0.02 -2.80 8.86
C ILE A 24 -0.69 -2.63 7.53
N LEU A 25 -1.98 -2.26 7.53
CA LEU A 25 -2.74 -2.04 6.29
C LEU A 25 -2.12 -1.00 5.37
N VAL A 26 -1.63 0.10 5.94
CA VAL A 26 -0.94 1.15 5.19
C VAL A 26 0.38 0.66 4.61
N SER A 27 1.13 -0.11 5.40
CA SER A 27 2.37 -0.74 4.94
C SER A 27 2.10 -1.69 3.80
N LEU A 28 1.12 -2.61 3.94
CA LEU A 28 0.72 -3.52 2.87
C LEU A 28 0.29 -2.77 1.61
N SER A 29 -0.49 -1.69 1.75
CA SER A 29 -0.93 -0.88 0.60
C SER A 29 0.26 -0.26 -0.15
N GLN A 30 1.24 0.29 0.58
CA GLN A 30 2.47 0.84 -0.01
C GLN A 30 3.32 -0.23 -0.68
N VAL A 31 3.36 -1.43 -0.09
CA VAL A 31 4.09 -2.58 -0.63
C VAL A 31 3.50 -3.04 -1.95
N ILE A 32 2.17 -3.13 -2.06
CA ILE A 32 1.51 -3.49 -3.32
C ILE A 32 1.81 -2.42 -4.38
N ILE A 33 1.64 -1.13 -4.06
CA ILE A 33 1.98 -0.03 -4.98
C ILE A 33 3.44 -0.14 -5.46
N LEU A 34 4.39 -0.41 -4.57
CA LEU A 34 5.79 -0.59 -4.96
C LEU A 34 6.02 -1.81 -5.82
N THR A 35 5.28 -2.89 -5.56
CA THR A 35 5.31 -4.10 -6.39
C THR A 35 4.87 -3.77 -7.81
N ASP A 36 3.80 -2.99 -7.98
CA ASP A 36 3.32 -2.63 -9.31
C ASP A 36 4.27 -1.69 -10.04
N ILE A 37 4.86 -0.72 -9.33
CA ILE A 37 5.87 0.17 -9.92
C ILE A 37 7.06 -0.67 -10.40
N LEU A 38 7.59 -1.57 -9.56
CA LEU A 38 8.69 -2.45 -9.93
C LEU A 38 8.31 -3.39 -11.08
N GLY A 39 7.12 -3.98 -11.03
CA GLY A 39 6.60 -4.85 -12.07
C GLY A 39 6.47 -4.13 -13.40
N PHE A 40 5.97 -2.89 -13.41
CA PHE A 40 5.94 -2.06 -14.62
C PHE A 40 7.32 -1.87 -15.25
N PHE A 41 8.34 -1.53 -14.44
CA PHE A 41 9.71 -1.43 -14.93
C PHE A 41 10.25 -2.78 -15.45
N LEU A 42 9.93 -3.89 -14.79
CA LEU A 42 10.34 -5.22 -15.26
C LEU A 42 9.66 -5.60 -16.59
N LEU A 43 8.40 -5.20 -16.77
CA LEU A 43 7.66 -5.45 -18.01
C LEU A 43 8.22 -4.64 -19.18
N GLU A 44 8.54 -3.36 -18.95
CA GLU A 44 9.01 -2.43 -19.99
C GLU A 44 10.46 -2.68 -20.41
N PHE A 45 11.35 -3.02 -19.47
CA PHE A 45 12.80 -3.03 -19.72
C PHE A 45 13.41 -4.43 -19.88
N TYR A 46 12.69 -5.51 -19.55
CA TYR A 46 13.25 -6.86 -19.54
C TYR A 46 12.34 -7.86 -20.26
N GLU A 47 12.97 -8.79 -20.98
CA GLU A 47 12.28 -9.95 -21.55
C GLU A 47 11.89 -10.96 -20.46
N GLN A 48 10.91 -11.82 -20.75
CA GLN A 48 10.35 -12.76 -19.77
C GLN A 48 11.41 -13.68 -19.13
N SER A 49 12.39 -14.14 -19.91
CA SER A 49 13.50 -14.99 -19.43
C SER A 49 14.45 -14.26 -18.47
N GLU A 50 14.59 -12.95 -18.61
CA GLU A 50 15.48 -12.10 -17.79
C GLU A 50 14.81 -11.64 -16.50
N ARG A 51 13.48 -11.45 -16.52
CA ARG A 51 12.70 -10.97 -15.37
C ARG A 51 12.92 -11.83 -14.13
N GLN A 52 12.89 -13.16 -14.27
CA GLN A 52 13.06 -14.07 -13.13
C GLN A 52 14.45 -13.92 -12.47
N ILE A 53 15.51 -13.80 -13.28
CA ILE A 53 16.89 -13.63 -12.81
C ILE A 53 17.03 -12.29 -12.06
N VAL A 54 16.44 -11.22 -12.60
CA VAL A 54 16.45 -9.90 -11.95
C VAL A 54 15.67 -9.92 -10.64
N MET A 55 14.48 -10.53 -10.63
CA MET A 55 13.66 -10.67 -9.43
C MET A 55 14.37 -11.44 -8.31
N ASP A 56 15.04 -12.55 -8.63
CA ASP A 56 15.76 -13.34 -7.64
C ASP A 56 16.93 -12.56 -7.01
N LYS A 57 17.65 -11.77 -7.81
CA LYS A 57 18.71 -10.88 -7.31
C LYS A 57 18.15 -9.71 -6.49
N PHE A 58 16.99 -9.19 -6.87
CA PHE A 58 16.37 -8.05 -6.21
C PHE A 58 15.60 -8.43 -4.93
N LYS A 59 15.24 -9.72 -4.78
CA LYS A 59 14.46 -10.24 -3.65
C LYS A 59 14.99 -9.83 -2.26
N PRO A 60 16.30 -9.89 -1.94
CA PRO A 60 16.81 -9.45 -0.64
C PRO A 60 16.61 -7.94 -0.42
N VAL A 61 16.86 -7.13 -1.46
CA VAL A 61 16.66 -5.67 -1.42
C VAL A 61 15.19 -5.36 -1.18
N TYR A 62 14.30 -6.08 -1.87
CA TYR A 62 12.87 -5.96 -1.71
C TYR A 62 12.44 -6.29 -0.28
N ILE A 63 12.89 -7.41 0.30
CA ILE A 63 12.58 -7.78 1.69
C ILE A 63 13.03 -6.69 2.69
N ILE A 64 14.24 -6.15 2.51
CA ILE A 64 14.74 -5.06 3.35
C ILE A 64 13.84 -3.81 3.23
N LEU A 65 13.42 -3.48 2.01
CA LEU A 65 12.50 -2.36 1.76
C LEU A 65 11.14 -2.58 2.45
N LEU A 66 10.59 -3.80 2.40
CA LEU A 66 9.34 -4.14 3.11
C LEU A 66 9.45 -3.90 4.61
N LEU A 67 10.54 -4.40 5.21
CA LEU A 67 10.80 -4.24 6.64
C LEU A 67 11.00 -2.78 7.01
N ALA A 68 11.73 -2.02 6.18
CA ALA A 68 11.93 -0.59 6.38
C ALA A 68 10.61 0.18 6.34
N ILE A 69 9.73 -0.11 5.36
CA ILE A 69 8.40 0.52 5.26
C ILE A 69 7.55 0.20 6.48
N ALA A 70 7.49 -1.07 6.88
CA ALA A 70 6.73 -1.49 8.04
C ALA A 70 7.22 -0.78 9.32
N PHE A 71 8.54 -0.73 9.54
CA PHE A 71 9.13 -0.05 10.69
C PHE A 71 8.92 1.46 10.66
N LEU A 72 9.13 2.11 9.51
CA LEU A 72 8.91 3.54 9.34
C LEU A 72 7.44 3.91 9.57
N ASN A 73 6.51 3.09 9.08
CA ASN A 73 5.08 3.34 9.28
C ASN A 73 4.66 3.11 10.73
N ASP A 74 5.14 2.04 11.38
CA ASP A 74 4.89 1.83 12.80
C ASP A 74 5.38 3.04 13.61
N PHE A 75 6.63 3.46 13.41
CA PHE A 75 7.18 4.63 14.09
C PHE A 75 6.40 5.92 13.78
N ARG A 76 6.05 6.13 12.50
CA ARG A 76 5.36 7.36 12.05
C ARG A 76 3.95 7.47 12.58
N PHE A 77 3.25 6.34 12.71
CA PHE A 77 1.82 6.33 12.98
C PHE A 77 1.45 5.89 14.40
N LYS A 78 2.42 5.39 15.18
CA LYS A 78 2.24 5.06 16.59
C LYS A 78 1.56 6.21 17.34
N ASN A 79 0.39 5.91 17.89
CA ASN A 79 -0.43 6.84 18.68
C ASN A 79 -0.84 8.14 17.95
N LYS A 80 -0.73 8.23 16.63
CA LYS A 80 -1.11 9.44 15.87
C LYS A 80 -2.52 9.41 15.33
N TYR A 81 -3.29 8.35 15.60
CA TYR A 81 -4.64 8.20 15.08
C TYR A 81 -5.53 9.41 15.39
N ASP A 82 -5.57 9.85 16.64
CA ASP A 82 -6.43 10.97 17.07
C ASP A 82 -6.04 12.29 16.38
N ILE A 83 -4.74 12.52 16.19
CA ILE A 83 -4.22 13.69 15.45
C ILE A 83 -4.74 13.69 14.01
N TYR A 84 -4.69 12.53 13.34
CA TYR A 84 -5.20 12.45 11.98
C TYR A 84 -6.74 12.48 11.90
N LYS A 85 -7.43 12.03 12.96
CA LYS A 85 -8.89 12.14 13.10
C LYS A 85 -9.33 13.59 13.18
N GLU A 86 -8.73 14.36 14.07
CA GLU A 86 -9.03 15.78 14.23
C GLU A 86 -8.76 16.55 12.94
N LYS A 87 -7.59 16.33 12.32
CA LYS A 87 -7.26 16.94 11.02
C LYS A 87 -8.30 16.62 9.95
N TRP A 88 -8.83 15.41 9.94
CA TRP A 88 -9.81 14.98 8.96
C TRP A 88 -11.19 15.58 9.22
N GLU A 89 -11.64 15.61 10.48
CA GLU A 89 -12.94 16.17 10.87
C GLU A 89 -13.05 17.65 10.48
N ASN A 90 -11.94 18.38 10.57
CA ASN A 90 -11.85 19.79 10.20
C ASN A 90 -11.78 20.06 8.67
N GLN A 91 -11.72 19.04 7.82
CA GLN A 91 -11.72 19.22 6.35
C GLN A 91 -13.12 19.51 5.78
N SER A 92 -13.15 20.29 4.69
CA SER A 92 -14.37 20.55 3.94
C SER A 92 -14.92 19.27 3.29
N LYS A 93 -16.23 19.23 3.01
CA LYS A 93 -16.88 18.06 2.36
C LYS A 93 -16.24 17.71 1.01
N LYS A 94 -15.80 18.72 0.24
CA LYS A 94 -15.14 18.53 -1.05
C LYS A 94 -13.78 17.84 -0.90
N GLU A 95 -12.95 18.32 0.01
CA GLU A 95 -11.64 17.71 0.32
C GLU A 95 -11.80 16.28 0.82
N LYS A 96 -12.79 16.06 1.70
CA LYS A 96 -13.11 14.73 2.23
C LYS A 96 -13.39 13.73 1.10
N ASN A 97 -14.21 14.13 0.12
CA ASN A 97 -14.54 13.28 -1.02
C ASN A 97 -13.34 13.05 -1.94
N LEU A 98 -12.58 14.09 -2.27
CA LEU A 98 -11.41 14.00 -3.14
C LEU A 98 -10.35 13.05 -2.56
N TYR A 99 -9.97 13.24 -1.30
CA TYR A 99 -8.99 12.36 -0.66
C TYR A 99 -9.51 10.93 -0.48
N GLY A 100 -10.82 10.75 -0.28
CA GLY A 100 -11.45 9.44 -0.29
C GLY A 100 -11.27 8.72 -1.63
N LEU A 101 -11.58 9.42 -2.73
CA LEU A 101 -11.41 8.91 -4.09
C LEU A 101 -9.94 8.59 -4.40
N ILE A 102 -9.00 9.48 -4.05
CA ILE A 102 -7.57 9.25 -4.27
C ILE A 102 -7.11 7.97 -3.56
N ILE A 103 -7.51 7.77 -2.32
CA ILE A 103 -7.11 6.58 -1.55
C ILE A 103 -7.75 5.32 -2.14
N PHE A 104 -9.00 5.40 -2.59
CA PHE A 104 -9.66 4.29 -3.29
C PHE A 104 -8.92 3.91 -4.58
N LEU A 105 -8.57 4.89 -5.41
CA LEU A 105 -7.81 4.66 -6.64
C LEU A 105 -6.43 4.06 -6.35
N LEU A 106 -5.74 4.56 -5.32
CA LEU A 106 -4.45 4.04 -4.86
C LEU A 106 -4.51 2.61 -4.31
N LEU A 107 -5.69 2.08 -3.99
CA LEU A 107 -5.85 0.69 -3.54
C LEU A 107 -6.31 -0.21 -4.69
N ILE A 108 -7.21 0.26 -5.54
CA ILE A 108 -7.79 -0.54 -6.61
C ILE A 108 -6.85 -0.68 -7.80
N ILE A 109 -6.21 0.41 -8.24
CA ILE A 109 -5.32 0.37 -9.40
C ILE A 109 -4.22 -0.68 -9.18
N PRO A 110 -3.52 -0.70 -8.03
CA PRO A 110 -2.55 -1.74 -7.73
C PRO A 110 -3.09 -3.17 -7.83
N LEU A 111 -4.27 -3.43 -7.28
CA LEU A 111 -4.88 -4.76 -7.29
C LEU A 111 -5.26 -5.26 -8.69
N ILE A 112 -5.51 -4.36 -9.64
CA ILE A 112 -5.79 -4.71 -11.04
C ILE A 112 -4.51 -5.07 -11.79
N PHE A 113 -3.39 -4.44 -11.46
CA PHE A 113 -2.10 -4.66 -12.13
C PHE A 113 -1.33 -5.86 -11.57
N ALA A 114 -1.51 -6.19 -10.28
CA ALA A 114 -0.81 -7.30 -9.64
C ALA A 114 -0.96 -8.66 -10.36
N PRO A 115 -2.14 -9.09 -10.87
CA PRO A 115 -2.29 -10.35 -11.61
C PRO A 115 -1.59 -10.36 -12.97
N ILE A 116 -1.47 -9.20 -13.63
CA ILE A 116 -0.79 -9.04 -14.92
C ILE A 116 0.71 -9.23 -14.73
N ILE A 117 1.27 -8.68 -13.66
CA ILE A 117 2.71 -8.80 -13.33
C ILE A 117 3.06 -10.22 -12.88
N LEU A 118 2.17 -10.91 -12.18
CA LEU A 118 2.38 -12.28 -11.70
C LEU A 118 2.15 -13.36 -12.77
N ASN A 119 1.83 -12.99 -14.02
CA ASN A 119 1.46 -13.93 -15.09
C ASN A 119 0.36 -14.91 -14.68
N LEU A 120 -0.58 -14.50 -13.79
CA LEU A 120 -1.75 -15.32 -13.47
C LEU A 120 -2.69 -15.45 -14.67
N PHE A 121 -2.55 -14.53 -15.63
CA PHE A 121 -3.18 -14.56 -16.94
C PHE A 121 -2.08 -14.41 -17.97
N ASP A 122 -1.86 -15.45 -18.78
CA ASP A 122 -1.07 -15.34 -20.01
C ASP A 122 -1.81 -14.37 -20.93
N TYR A 123 -1.29 -13.14 -21.02
CA TYR A 123 -1.64 -12.25 -22.12
C TYR A 123 -0.61 -12.51 -23.22
N SER A 124 -0.90 -13.51 -24.05
CA SER A 124 -0.28 -13.71 -25.36
C SER A 124 -0.90 -12.82 -26.43
#